data_AF-A0AAD7UHX9-F1
#
_entry.id   AF-A0AAD7UHX9-F1
#
_cell.length_a   1.000
_cell.length_b   1.000
_cell.length_c   1.000
_cell.angle_alpha   90.00
_cell.angle_beta   90.00
_cell.angle_gamma   90.00
#
_symmetry.space_group_name_H-M   'P 1'
#
loop_
_entity.id
_entity.type
_entity.pdbx_description
1 polymer ?
#
loop_
_entity_poly.entity_id
_entity_poly.type
_entity_poly.pdbx_seq_one_letter_code
_entity_poly.pdbx_strand_id
1 'polypeptide(L)'
;MSLLRAAAADDAQWTTGTYTTGYWDCCKPSCSWSGKGSVTRPVRSCEAETGNTLDDPDTASVCDGGTAASCADHQPFDVEEGVTMGFAAAAVGGASGLKGDENCGECYELRWTAEEFSYGGGAHPDIVGKKHIIQVTNIGHDVSGSHSFDLQIPGSGQGIFTTGCAMQFPGYEIDDFDCGNNYGGCEDVSGCADLPGELRAGCEWRYSSSYSWKTRNGKSDNPYVRFRRVKCPQELVALSGTEPLDNDEYPDYGETEAPTSSPKPTYSPAPTTLRPTMEPTQSGCCFYPEQTSVDVCAACESFAPSDNWCAQSQSNCEHCSATWCGGVADSCAACQSFASLDNWCAQSQSHCEQCSATWCG
;
A
#
# COMPACT_ATOMS: atom_id res chain seq x y z
N MET A 1 -15.42 -33.57 -37.95
CA MET A 1 -15.05 -32.18 -37.62
C MET A 1 -15.39 -31.93 -36.16
N SER A 2 -14.38 -31.89 -35.28
CA SER A 2 -14.55 -31.49 -33.88
C SER A 2 -14.16 -30.02 -33.78
N LEU A 3 -15.12 -29.15 -33.51
CA LEU A 3 -14.91 -27.74 -33.19
C LEU A 3 -14.87 -27.63 -31.66
N LEU A 4 -13.65 -27.55 -31.11
CA LEU A 4 -13.39 -27.02 -29.79
C LEU A 4 -12.49 -25.80 -29.98
N ARG A 5 -13.10 -24.62 -30.00
CA ARG A 5 -12.42 -23.34 -29.77
C ARG A 5 -13.11 -22.67 -28.60
N ALA A 6 -12.33 -22.47 -27.54
CA ALA A 6 -12.28 -21.30 -26.66
C ALA A 6 -11.96 -21.77 -25.22
N ALA A 7 -10.67 -21.79 -24.91
CA ALA A 7 -10.18 -21.62 -23.55
C ALA A 7 -8.86 -20.85 -23.65
N ALA A 8 -8.65 -19.94 -22.69
CA ALA A 8 -7.53 -19.01 -22.49
C ALA A 8 -7.63 -17.67 -23.26
N ALA A 9 -8.30 -16.70 -22.61
CA ALA A 9 -7.92 -15.30 -22.71
C ALA A 9 -7.12 -14.96 -21.43
N ASP A 10 -5.85 -14.59 -21.63
CA ASP A 10 -4.89 -13.90 -20.77
C ASP A 10 -4.94 -14.06 -19.24
N ASP A 11 -4.17 -15.04 -18.73
CA ASP A 11 -3.51 -14.95 -17.43
C ASP A 11 -2.22 -14.12 -17.62
N ALA A 12 -2.22 -12.84 -17.25
CA ALA A 12 -0.96 -12.14 -16.98
C ALA A 12 -0.28 -12.86 -15.82
N GLN A 13 0.70 -13.71 -16.13
CA GLN A 13 1.29 -14.64 -15.16
C GLN A 13 2.01 -13.84 -14.06
N TRP A 14 1.40 -13.81 -12.88
CA TRP A 14 2.02 -13.24 -11.69
C TRP A 14 3.26 -14.06 -11.32
N THR A 15 4.37 -13.37 -11.06
CA THR A 15 5.52 -13.95 -10.38
C THR A 15 5.23 -14.01 -8.89
N THR A 16 5.49 -15.15 -8.25
CA THR A 16 5.19 -15.41 -6.84
C THR A 16 6.41 -15.98 -6.13
N GLY A 17 6.33 -16.17 -4.80
CA GLY A 17 7.41 -16.80 -4.04
C GLY A 17 8.63 -15.89 -3.90
N THR A 18 8.38 -14.58 -3.85
CA THR A 18 9.39 -13.54 -3.74
C THR A 18 8.97 -12.46 -2.75
N TYR A 19 9.92 -11.73 -2.20
CA TYR A 19 9.69 -10.68 -1.20
C TYR A 19 10.42 -9.40 -1.59
N THR A 20 10.13 -8.32 -0.89
CA THR A 20 10.82 -7.04 -1.06
C THR A 20 11.77 -6.77 0.11
N THR A 21 12.74 -5.89 -0.09
CA THR A 21 13.44 -5.21 1.01
C THR A 21 13.28 -3.70 0.88
N GLY A 22 13.97 -2.91 1.70
CA GLY A 22 13.99 -1.44 1.58
C GLY A 22 15.41 -0.90 1.70
N TYR A 23 15.73 0.17 0.99
CA TYR A 23 17.01 0.85 1.05
C TYR A 23 16.89 2.34 0.72
N TRP A 24 17.88 3.12 1.12
CA TRP A 24 18.14 4.46 0.60
C TRP A 24 19.61 4.83 0.84
N ASP A 25 20.42 4.77 -0.21
CA ASP A 25 21.88 5.00 -0.16
C ASP A 25 22.31 6.33 -0.80
N CYS A 26 21.34 7.08 -1.33
CA CYS A 26 21.53 8.34 -2.05
C CYS A 26 22.37 8.24 -3.34
N CYS A 27 22.84 7.05 -3.70
CA CYS A 27 23.63 6.84 -4.90
C CYS A 27 22.83 7.19 -6.15
N LYS A 28 23.52 7.63 -7.21
CA LYS A 28 22.89 7.72 -8.53
C LYS A 28 22.32 6.34 -8.92
N PRO A 29 21.01 6.22 -9.19
CA PRO A 29 20.41 4.95 -9.59
C PRO A 29 21.02 4.44 -10.90
N SER A 30 21.25 3.14 -11.03
CA SER A 30 21.97 2.58 -12.19
C SER A 30 21.24 2.79 -13.53
N CYS A 31 19.92 2.90 -13.51
CA CYS A 31 19.13 3.21 -14.72
C CYS A 31 19.19 4.69 -15.12
N SER A 32 19.91 5.52 -14.36
CA SER A 32 20.19 6.92 -14.71
C SER A 32 21.40 7.10 -15.62
N TRP A 33 22.11 6.01 -15.94
CA TRP A 33 23.20 6.02 -16.91
C TRP A 33 22.69 5.84 -18.34
N SER A 34 23.40 6.44 -19.29
CA SER A 34 23.14 6.24 -20.71
C SER A 34 23.23 4.77 -21.12
N GLY A 35 22.37 4.34 -22.04
CA GLY A 35 22.42 3.00 -22.64
C GLY A 35 21.87 1.86 -21.77
N LYS A 36 21.17 2.19 -20.68
CA LYS A 36 20.47 1.24 -19.81
C LYS A 36 18.98 1.21 -20.13
N GLY A 37 18.41 0.00 -20.20
CA GLY A 37 17.00 -0.21 -20.55
C GLY A 37 16.64 0.14 -22.00
N SER A 38 15.43 -0.25 -22.39
CA SER A 38 14.80 0.19 -23.64
C SER A 38 13.80 1.29 -23.34
N VAL A 39 14.31 2.49 -23.07
CA VAL A 39 13.54 3.62 -22.52
C VAL A 39 13.67 4.89 -23.37
N THR A 40 12.75 5.84 -23.19
CA THR A 40 12.74 7.14 -23.87
C THR A 40 13.94 8.02 -23.50
N ARG A 41 14.45 7.89 -22.28
CA ARG A 41 15.69 8.49 -21.75
C ARG A 41 16.09 7.80 -20.45
N PRO A 42 17.33 7.94 -19.95
CA PRO A 42 17.70 7.43 -18.63
C PRO A 42 16.81 8.01 -17.53
N VAL A 43 16.69 7.28 -16.43
CA VAL A 43 16.07 7.81 -15.20
C VAL A 43 16.79 9.10 -14.81
N ARG A 44 16.05 10.13 -14.38
CA ARG A 44 16.70 11.35 -13.93
C ARG A 44 17.52 11.10 -12.68
N SER A 45 18.68 11.74 -12.61
CA SER A 45 19.44 11.90 -11.37
C SER A 45 19.47 13.37 -10.99
N CYS A 46 19.72 13.63 -9.71
CA CYS A 46 19.74 14.99 -9.18
C CYS A 46 21.15 15.37 -8.75
N GLU A 47 21.47 16.65 -8.91
CA GLU A 47 22.69 17.23 -8.42
C GLU A 47 22.64 17.22 -6.88
N ALA A 48 23.72 16.74 -6.28
CA ALA A 48 23.83 16.44 -4.86
C ALA A 48 23.36 17.58 -3.97
N GLU A 49 24.01 18.74 -4.07
CA GLU A 49 23.81 19.83 -3.11
C GLU A 49 22.55 20.66 -3.40
N THR A 50 22.18 20.79 -4.67
CA THR A 50 21.09 21.67 -5.09
C THR A 50 19.76 20.95 -5.27
N GLY A 51 19.78 19.62 -5.39
CA GLY A 51 18.60 18.80 -5.69
C GLY A 51 18.03 19.01 -7.10
N ASN A 52 18.69 19.81 -7.95
CA ASN A 52 18.24 20.07 -9.30
C ASN A 52 18.44 18.84 -10.19
N THR A 53 17.55 18.62 -11.14
CA THR A 53 17.75 17.58 -12.16
C THR A 53 19.03 17.84 -12.97
N LEU A 54 19.82 16.79 -13.21
CA LEU A 54 20.99 16.82 -14.06
C LEU A 54 20.62 16.51 -15.51
N ASP A 55 21.07 17.36 -16.43
CA ASP A 55 20.89 17.15 -17.88
C ASP A 55 21.85 16.10 -18.45
N ASP A 56 23.05 15.95 -17.86
CA ASP A 56 24.07 15.00 -18.30
C ASP A 56 23.92 13.66 -17.56
N PRO A 57 23.38 12.62 -18.22
CA PRO A 57 23.21 11.29 -17.63
C PRO A 57 24.53 10.57 -17.35
N ASP A 58 25.68 11.09 -17.77
CA ASP A 58 26.99 10.48 -17.53
C ASP A 58 27.77 11.19 -16.40
N THR A 59 27.13 12.14 -15.69
CA THR A 59 27.67 12.72 -14.45
C THR A 59 27.94 11.62 -13.41
N ALA A 60 29.12 11.61 -12.81
CA ALA A 60 29.53 10.58 -11.86
C ALA A 60 28.67 10.57 -10.59
N SER A 61 28.40 9.38 -10.07
CA SER A 61 27.62 9.16 -8.84
C SER A 61 28.32 9.77 -7.63
N VAL A 62 27.57 10.30 -6.68
CA VAL A 62 28.08 10.67 -5.34
C VAL A 62 28.81 9.49 -4.71
N CYS A 63 28.30 8.26 -4.86
CA CYS A 63 28.93 7.05 -4.32
C CYS A 63 30.27 6.68 -4.98
N ASP A 64 30.60 7.31 -6.11
CA ASP A 64 31.89 7.20 -6.81
C ASP A 64 32.72 8.50 -6.72
N GLY A 65 32.35 9.43 -5.83
CA GLY A 65 33.03 10.73 -5.65
C GLY A 65 32.63 11.81 -6.65
N GLY A 66 31.53 11.62 -7.39
CA GLY A 66 30.90 12.62 -8.25
C GLY A 66 29.82 13.45 -7.55
N THR A 67 28.89 14.01 -8.33
CA THR A 67 27.85 14.93 -7.84
C THR A 67 26.42 14.51 -8.22
N ALA A 68 26.24 13.37 -8.90
CA ALA A 68 24.92 12.84 -9.23
C ALA A 68 24.42 11.90 -8.13
N ALA A 69 23.19 12.12 -7.68
CA ALA A 69 22.55 11.36 -6.61
C ALA A 69 21.14 10.90 -7.01
N SER A 70 20.53 10.04 -6.19
CA SER A 70 19.09 9.77 -6.30
C SER A 70 18.30 11.05 -6.02
N CYS A 71 17.23 11.28 -6.78
CA CYS A 71 16.38 12.45 -6.56
C CYS A 71 15.54 12.23 -5.31
N ALA A 72 15.42 13.25 -4.45
CA ALA A 72 14.61 13.14 -3.24
C ALA A 72 13.15 12.78 -3.57
N ASP A 73 12.60 13.21 -4.70
CA ASP A 73 11.25 12.83 -5.10
C ASP A 73 11.11 11.40 -5.69
N HIS A 74 12.16 10.57 -5.62
CA HIS A 74 12.10 9.12 -5.87
C HIS A 74 11.74 8.31 -4.61
N GLN A 75 11.07 8.96 -3.66
CA GLN A 75 10.48 8.39 -2.47
C GLN A 75 9.14 7.69 -2.76
N PRO A 76 8.66 6.80 -1.87
CA PRO A 76 7.34 6.20 -1.99
C PRO A 76 6.26 7.20 -1.56
N PHE A 77 5.06 7.06 -2.12
CA PHE A 77 3.92 7.92 -1.82
C PHE A 77 2.58 7.20 -1.97
N ASP A 78 1.56 7.77 -1.32
CA ASP A 78 0.17 7.32 -1.44
C ASP A 78 -0.50 7.97 -2.66
N VAL A 79 -1.31 7.19 -3.38
CA VAL A 79 -2.10 7.68 -4.52
C VAL A 79 -3.58 7.71 -4.16
N GLU A 80 -4.09 6.56 -3.74
CA GLU A 80 -5.47 6.38 -3.30
C GLU A 80 -5.54 5.23 -2.29
N GLU A 81 -6.73 4.99 -1.73
CA GLU A 81 -6.90 3.92 -0.76
C GLU A 81 -6.50 2.56 -1.36
N GLY A 82 -5.51 1.92 -0.74
CA GLY A 82 -5.06 0.62 -1.20
C GLY A 82 -4.06 0.64 -2.36
N VAL A 83 -3.66 1.83 -2.85
CA VAL A 83 -2.68 1.99 -3.91
C VAL A 83 -1.60 2.98 -3.50
N THR A 84 -0.38 2.48 -3.43
CA THR A 84 0.82 3.30 -3.26
C THR A 84 1.71 3.17 -4.48
N MET A 85 2.61 4.13 -4.66
CA MET A 85 3.59 4.09 -5.72
C MET A 85 4.99 4.42 -5.20
N GLY A 86 6.01 4.03 -5.96
CA GLY A 86 7.38 4.36 -5.61
C GLY A 86 8.38 3.82 -6.63
N PHE A 87 9.61 3.67 -6.17
CA PHE A 87 10.72 3.25 -7.00
C PHE A 87 11.48 2.13 -6.33
N ALA A 88 12.17 1.31 -7.11
CA ALA A 88 12.93 0.19 -6.55
C ALA A 88 14.17 -0.14 -7.36
N ALA A 89 15.10 -0.82 -6.70
CA ALA A 89 16.10 -1.61 -7.38
C ALA A 89 15.52 -2.99 -7.75
N ALA A 90 15.68 -3.42 -8.99
CA ALA A 90 15.40 -4.81 -9.38
C ALA A 90 16.54 -5.71 -8.89
N ALA A 91 16.22 -6.71 -8.09
CA ALA A 91 17.17 -7.68 -7.56
C ALA A 91 17.40 -8.79 -8.61
N VAL A 92 18.55 -8.74 -9.28
CA VAL A 92 18.83 -9.58 -10.45
C VAL A 92 19.62 -10.80 -10.05
N GLY A 93 18.98 -11.95 -10.18
CA GLY A 93 19.47 -13.23 -9.69
C GLY A 93 18.35 -13.96 -8.95
N GLY A 94 18.22 -15.27 -9.16
CA GLY A 94 17.18 -16.08 -8.52
C GLY A 94 15.93 -16.31 -9.38
N ALA A 95 14.80 -16.61 -8.72
CA ALA A 95 13.59 -17.14 -9.36
C ALA A 95 12.61 -16.07 -9.88
N SER A 96 12.90 -14.78 -9.66
CA SER A 96 12.01 -13.66 -10.00
C SER A 96 11.88 -13.40 -11.51
N GLY A 97 12.86 -13.83 -12.31
CA GLY A 97 12.85 -13.63 -13.76
C GLY A 97 13.25 -12.21 -14.21
N LEU A 98 13.77 -11.38 -13.31
CA LEU A 98 14.35 -10.07 -13.60
C LEU A 98 15.72 -10.24 -14.29
N LYS A 99 16.01 -9.40 -15.30
CA LYS A 99 17.07 -9.56 -16.31
C LYS A 99 18.01 -8.36 -16.44
N GLY A 100 18.43 -7.77 -15.32
CA GLY A 100 19.46 -6.73 -15.38
C GLY A 100 18.94 -5.45 -16.00
N ASP A 101 19.77 -4.85 -16.85
CA ASP A 101 19.50 -3.58 -17.51
C ASP A 101 18.19 -3.57 -18.32
N GLU A 102 17.69 -4.73 -18.77
CA GLU A 102 16.38 -4.83 -19.45
C GLU A 102 15.25 -4.30 -18.57
N ASN A 103 15.38 -4.41 -17.24
CA ASN A 103 14.35 -3.94 -16.32
C ASN A 103 14.35 -2.43 -16.10
N CYS A 104 15.37 -1.71 -16.54
CA CYS A 104 15.45 -0.27 -16.30
C CYS A 104 14.26 0.47 -16.92
N GLY A 105 13.58 1.25 -16.08
CA GLY A 105 12.40 2.05 -16.44
C GLY A 105 11.09 1.28 -16.46
N GLU A 106 11.10 -0.07 -16.43
CA GLU A 106 9.89 -0.89 -16.40
C GLU A 106 9.11 -0.69 -15.10
N CYS A 107 7.78 -0.81 -15.19
CA CYS A 107 6.90 -0.73 -14.02
C CYS A 107 6.26 -2.07 -13.69
N TYR A 108 6.05 -2.27 -12.38
CA TYR A 108 5.51 -3.51 -11.84
C TYR A 108 4.42 -3.21 -10.81
N GLU A 109 3.30 -3.91 -10.92
CA GLU A 109 2.29 -3.96 -9.87
C GLU A 109 2.71 -5.04 -8.88
N LEU A 110 3.08 -4.64 -7.67
CA LEU A 110 3.31 -5.52 -6.55
C LEU A 110 2.01 -5.62 -5.76
N ARG A 111 1.70 -6.83 -5.32
CA ARG A 111 0.61 -7.08 -4.39
C ARG A 111 1.16 -7.75 -3.16
N TRP A 112 0.92 -7.12 -2.02
CA TRP A 112 1.36 -7.60 -0.72
C TRP A 112 0.63 -8.89 -0.34
N THR A 113 1.36 -9.83 0.24
CA THR A 113 0.81 -11.12 0.62
C THR A 113 1.24 -11.52 2.04
N ALA A 114 0.49 -12.46 2.63
CA ALA A 114 0.65 -12.84 4.04
C ALA A 114 1.72 -13.94 4.24
N GLU A 115 2.28 -14.50 3.17
CA GLU A 115 3.30 -15.54 3.23
C GLU A 115 4.52 -15.07 4.02
N GLU A 116 5.17 -16.01 4.69
CA GLU A 116 6.31 -15.78 5.57
C GLU A 116 7.48 -16.71 5.20
N PHE A 117 8.68 -16.37 5.66
CA PHE A 117 9.87 -17.22 5.56
C PHE A 117 10.59 -17.30 6.90
N SER A 118 11.62 -18.15 7.00
CA SER A 118 12.22 -18.56 8.28
C SER A 118 12.80 -17.43 9.15
N TYR A 119 13.02 -16.24 8.59
CA TYR A 119 13.59 -15.09 9.29
C TYR A 119 12.90 -13.75 8.95
N GLY A 120 11.71 -13.78 8.33
CA GLY A 120 11.01 -12.57 7.91
C GLY A 120 9.75 -12.86 7.10
N GLY A 121 9.29 -11.88 6.32
CA GLY A 121 8.09 -12.01 5.50
C GLY A 121 6.81 -11.71 6.26
N GLY A 122 5.68 -11.81 5.58
CA GLY A 122 4.37 -11.41 6.03
C GLY A 122 4.16 -9.90 5.88
N ALA A 123 3.24 -9.53 5.01
CA ALA A 123 2.72 -8.17 4.98
C ALA A 123 1.68 -7.96 6.08
N HIS A 124 1.50 -6.71 6.49
CA HIS A 124 0.61 -6.40 7.60
C HIS A 124 -0.81 -6.76 7.18
N PRO A 125 -1.67 -7.31 8.06
CA PRO A 125 -3.03 -7.68 7.69
C PRO A 125 -3.79 -6.56 6.96
N ASP A 126 -3.57 -5.32 7.38
CA ASP A 126 -4.19 -4.12 6.78
C ASP A 126 -3.68 -3.78 5.37
N ILE A 127 -2.56 -4.37 4.93
CA ILE A 127 -2.00 -4.13 3.59
C ILE A 127 -2.02 -5.37 2.70
N VAL A 128 -2.29 -6.57 3.22
CA VAL A 128 -2.43 -7.76 2.39
C VAL A 128 -3.48 -7.51 1.29
N GLY A 129 -3.10 -7.78 0.04
CA GLY A 129 -3.95 -7.55 -1.13
C GLY A 129 -3.93 -6.12 -1.68
N LYS A 130 -3.45 -5.12 -0.92
CA LYS A 130 -3.19 -3.77 -1.44
C LYS A 130 -2.05 -3.79 -2.47
N LYS A 131 -2.00 -2.75 -3.27
CA LYS A 131 -1.12 -2.61 -4.43
C LYS A 131 -0.02 -1.60 -4.13
N HIS A 132 1.18 -1.91 -4.59
CA HIS A 132 2.29 -0.98 -4.65
C HIS A 132 2.86 -0.99 -6.06
N ILE A 133 2.80 0.13 -6.76
CA ILE A 133 3.28 0.21 -8.15
C ILE A 133 4.67 0.80 -8.12
N ILE A 134 5.65 0.05 -8.61
CA ILE A 134 7.04 0.50 -8.63
C ILE A 134 7.50 0.75 -10.04
N GLN A 135 8.38 1.72 -10.22
CA GLN A 135 9.24 1.83 -11.39
C GLN A 135 10.66 1.43 -11.01
N VAL A 136 11.28 0.58 -11.84
CA VAL A 136 12.66 0.13 -11.63
C VAL A 136 13.63 1.23 -12.04
N THR A 137 14.36 1.77 -11.08
CA THR A 137 15.35 2.85 -11.27
C THR A 137 16.77 2.41 -11.03
N ASN A 138 16.96 1.26 -10.40
CA ASN A 138 18.27 0.72 -10.07
C ASN A 138 18.30 -0.79 -10.30
N ILE A 139 19.50 -1.35 -10.40
CA ILE A 139 19.72 -2.78 -10.53
C ILE A 139 20.59 -3.24 -9.36
N GLY A 140 20.05 -4.13 -8.53
CA GLY A 140 20.78 -4.83 -7.49
C GLY A 140 21.47 -6.06 -8.09
N HIS A 141 22.79 -6.04 -8.14
CA HIS A 141 23.61 -7.20 -8.51
C HIS A 141 23.99 -8.01 -7.27
N ASP A 142 24.32 -9.29 -7.44
CA ASP A 142 24.84 -10.19 -6.39
C ASP A 142 23.85 -10.65 -5.31
N VAL A 143 22.55 -10.62 -5.61
CA VAL A 143 21.51 -11.10 -4.70
C VAL A 143 21.35 -12.62 -4.78
N SER A 144 21.97 -13.36 -3.85
CA SER A 144 21.61 -14.77 -3.63
C SER A 144 20.32 -14.82 -2.80
N GLY A 145 19.19 -15.19 -3.40
CA GLY A 145 17.95 -15.31 -2.65
C GLY A 145 16.70 -15.31 -3.51
N SER A 146 15.57 -15.00 -2.87
CA SER A 146 14.26 -14.97 -3.51
C SER A 146 13.63 -13.57 -3.47
N HIS A 147 14.31 -12.51 -3.05
CA HIS A 147 13.73 -11.16 -3.17
C HIS A 147 13.77 -10.68 -4.61
N SER A 148 12.82 -9.81 -4.95
CA SER A 148 12.62 -9.27 -6.30
C SER A 148 12.95 -7.79 -6.38
N PHE A 149 12.63 -7.03 -5.33
CA PHE A 149 12.77 -5.59 -5.35
C PHE A 149 13.27 -5.05 -4.00
N ASP A 150 14.26 -4.17 -4.05
CA ASP A 150 14.64 -3.35 -2.91
C ASP A 150 13.99 -1.98 -3.09
N LEU A 151 12.98 -1.68 -2.27
CA LEU A 151 12.18 -0.47 -2.39
C LEU A 151 13.00 0.74 -1.94
N GLN A 152 12.98 1.83 -2.73
CA GLN A 152 13.61 3.08 -2.33
C GLN A 152 12.77 3.75 -1.25
N ILE A 153 13.19 3.63 0.01
CA ILE A 153 12.49 4.14 1.19
C ILE A 153 13.53 4.78 2.12
N PRO A 154 13.56 6.12 2.27
CA PRO A 154 14.46 6.79 3.20
C PRO A 154 14.34 6.23 4.62
N GLY A 155 15.46 6.19 5.34
CA GLY A 155 15.46 5.62 6.69
C GLY A 155 15.49 4.09 6.73
N SER A 156 15.49 3.38 5.59
CA SER A 156 15.50 1.90 5.55
C SER A 156 16.88 1.25 5.54
N GLY A 157 17.95 2.05 5.54
CA GLY A 157 19.33 1.58 5.51
C GLY A 157 20.05 1.94 4.21
N GLN A 158 21.30 2.41 4.35
CA GLN A 158 22.18 2.73 3.22
C GLN A 158 22.83 1.49 2.57
N GLY A 159 22.76 0.33 3.23
CA GLY A 159 23.37 -0.90 2.76
C GLY A 159 24.90 -0.81 2.69
N ILE A 160 25.47 -1.15 1.54
CA ILE A 160 26.93 -1.21 1.33
C ILE A 160 27.52 0.18 1.12
N PHE A 161 26.77 1.12 0.54
CA PHE A 161 27.26 2.44 0.15
C PHE A 161 26.88 3.50 1.19
N THR A 162 27.68 3.62 2.24
CA THR A 162 27.35 4.44 3.42
C THR A 162 27.83 5.89 3.33
N THR A 163 28.37 6.33 2.20
CA THR A 163 28.93 7.68 2.05
C THR A 163 28.12 8.57 1.10
N GLY A 164 27.26 7.98 0.26
CA GLY A 164 26.47 8.70 -0.72
C GLY A 164 25.60 9.78 -0.09
N CYS A 165 24.90 9.46 0.99
CA CYS A 165 23.96 10.38 1.63
C CYS A 165 24.63 11.57 2.30
N ALA A 166 25.72 11.35 3.03
CA ALA A 166 26.49 12.45 3.61
C ALA A 166 27.12 13.38 2.55
N MET A 167 27.43 12.85 1.36
CA MET A 167 27.86 13.67 0.22
C MET A 167 26.70 14.42 -0.46
N GLN A 168 25.51 13.81 -0.54
CA GLN A 168 24.32 14.45 -1.10
C GLN A 168 23.81 15.60 -0.23
N PHE A 169 23.80 15.42 1.09
CA PHE A 169 23.24 16.41 2.01
C PHE A 169 24.33 16.92 2.97
N PRO A 170 25.13 17.92 2.57
CA PRO A 170 26.13 18.52 3.45
C PRO A 170 25.52 19.04 4.76
N GLY A 171 26.15 18.68 5.88
CA GLY A 171 25.72 19.08 7.22
C GLY A 171 24.91 18.01 7.96
N TYR A 172 24.67 16.86 7.35
CA TYR A 172 24.14 15.65 7.98
C TYR A 172 25.26 14.62 8.19
N GLU A 173 25.16 13.86 9.28
CA GLU A 173 26.06 12.74 9.58
C GLU A 173 25.55 11.46 8.91
N ILE A 174 26.44 10.49 8.66
CA ILE A 174 26.09 9.23 7.99
C ILE A 174 24.95 8.48 8.71
N ASP A 175 24.96 8.50 10.04
CA ASP A 175 23.98 7.79 10.85
C ASP A 175 22.59 8.48 10.85
N ASP A 176 22.50 9.75 10.45
CA ASP A 176 21.21 10.48 10.40
C ASP A 176 20.25 9.88 9.36
N PHE A 177 20.77 9.13 8.38
CA PHE A 177 19.98 8.58 7.27
C PHE A 177 19.34 7.22 7.55
N ASP A 178 19.83 6.50 8.56
CA ASP A 178 19.38 5.15 8.88
C ASP A 178 19.52 4.77 10.37
N CYS A 179 19.71 5.76 11.23
CA CYS A 179 19.87 5.59 12.68
C CYS A 179 21.08 4.72 13.06
N GLY A 180 22.12 4.71 12.24
CA GLY A 180 23.33 3.90 12.42
C GLY A 180 23.11 2.40 12.14
N ASN A 181 22.00 2.04 11.48
CA ASN A 181 21.67 0.68 11.09
C ASN A 181 21.61 0.54 9.56
N ASN A 182 22.77 0.32 8.95
CA ASN A 182 22.90 0.25 7.48
C ASN A 182 21.98 -0.79 6.81
N TYR A 183 21.52 -1.82 7.53
CA TYR A 183 20.62 -2.84 7.00
C TYR A 183 19.34 -2.90 7.83
N GLY A 184 18.27 -2.29 7.33
CA GLY A 184 16.98 -2.21 8.00
C GLY A 184 16.70 -0.85 8.66
N GLY A 185 17.72 0.01 8.80
CA GLY A 185 17.57 1.40 9.16
C GLY A 185 16.87 1.67 10.51
N CYS A 186 16.19 2.81 10.58
CA CYS A 186 15.57 3.30 11.81
C CYS A 186 14.50 2.34 12.32
N GLU A 187 14.49 2.04 13.63
CA GLU A 187 13.55 1.09 14.24
C GLU A 187 12.15 1.66 14.50
N ASP A 188 11.99 2.98 14.46
CA ASP A 188 10.68 3.63 14.56
C ASP A 188 10.70 5.03 13.90
N VAL A 189 9.50 5.60 13.76
CA VAL A 189 9.26 6.87 13.07
C VAL A 189 10.02 8.06 13.67
N SER A 190 10.46 7.99 14.93
CA SER A 190 11.19 9.10 15.54
C SER A 190 12.54 9.36 14.86
N GLY A 191 13.15 8.33 14.26
CA GLY A 191 14.36 8.46 13.44
C GLY A 191 14.19 9.36 12.21
N CYS A 192 12.96 9.51 11.69
CA CYS A 192 12.71 10.38 10.55
C CYS A 192 12.97 11.87 10.83
N ALA A 193 13.02 12.28 12.11
CA ALA A 193 13.30 13.66 12.47
C ALA A 193 14.76 14.08 12.18
N ASP A 194 15.69 13.12 12.14
CA ASP A 194 17.11 13.37 11.93
C ASP A 194 17.44 13.48 10.42
N LEU A 195 16.63 12.87 9.55
CA LEU A 195 16.80 12.96 8.10
C LEU A 195 16.62 14.40 7.56
N PRO A 196 17.20 14.72 6.38
CA PRO A 196 16.90 15.95 5.64
C PRO A 196 15.40 16.13 5.41
N GLY A 197 14.93 17.37 5.44
CA GLY A 197 13.51 17.70 5.34
C GLY A 197 12.84 17.11 4.10
N GLU A 198 13.60 17.04 3.02
CA GLU A 198 13.21 16.49 1.72
C GLU A 198 12.94 14.98 1.79
N LEU A 199 13.57 14.23 2.70
CA LEU A 199 13.47 12.77 2.82
C LEU A 199 12.51 12.28 3.92
N ARG A 200 11.96 13.21 4.72
CA ARG A 200 11.14 12.83 5.88
C ARG A 200 9.83 12.17 5.47
N ALA A 201 9.20 12.65 4.40
CA ALA A 201 7.90 12.13 3.96
C ALA A 201 7.97 10.64 3.59
N GLY A 202 8.99 10.22 2.85
CA GLY A 202 9.22 8.82 2.50
C GLY A 202 9.65 7.97 3.70
N CYS A 203 10.43 8.55 4.62
CA CYS A 203 10.74 7.89 5.89
C CYS A 203 9.48 7.64 6.72
N GLU A 204 8.63 8.64 6.88
CA GLU A 204 7.38 8.55 7.64
C GLU A 204 6.38 7.60 6.96
N TRP A 205 6.32 7.59 5.63
CA TRP A 205 5.51 6.66 4.85
C TRP A 205 5.78 5.21 5.23
N ARG A 206 7.04 4.85 5.50
CA ARG A 206 7.45 3.51 5.94
C ARG A 206 6.67 3.02 7.16
N TYR A 207 6.36 3.91 8.10
CA TYR A 207 5.67 3.59 9.36
C TYR A 207 4.17 3.85 9.30
N SER A 208 3.68 4.47 8.23
CA SER A 208 2.26 4.76 8.03
C SER A 208 1.42 3.50 7.81
N SER A 209 0.08 3.63 7.84
CA SER A 209 -0.86 2.55 7.52
C SER A 209 -0.76 2.02 6.08
N SER A 210 -0.01 2.70 5.22
CA SER A 210 0.18 2.31 3.83
C SER A 210 1.24 1.23 3.64
N TYR A 211 2.19 1.12 4.57
CA TYR A 211 3.25 0.10 4.55
C TYR A 211 3.40 -0.67 5.88
N SER A 212 3.13 -0.03 7.02
CA SER A 212 3.09 -0.63 8.36
C SER A 212 4.38 -1.37 8.75
N TRP A 213 5.54 -0.77 8.50
CA TRP A 213 6.82 -1.40 8.81
C TRP A 213 7.00 -1.70 10.30
N LYS A 214 7.41 -2.93 10.61
CA LYS A 214 7.71 -3.47 11.96
C LYS A 214 6.71 -3.10 13.07
N THR A 215 5.42 -2.95 12.75
CA THR A 215 4.40 -2.84 13.81
C THR A 215 4.44 -4.12 14.67
N ARG A 216 4.62 -3.92 15.99
CA ARG A 216 4.93 -4.97 16.97
C ARG A 216 3.89 -6.10 16.91
N ASN A 217 4.23 -7.17 16.19
CA ASN A 217 3.50 -8.42 15.93
C ASN A 217 2.45 -8.47 14.79
N GLY A 218 2.59 -7.68 13.72
CA GLY A 218 1.74 -7.86 12.52
C GLY A 218 2.47 -8.11 11.20
N LYS A 219 3.70 -7.61 11.09
CA LYS A 219 4.70 -7.74 10.01
C LYS A 219 4.48 -6.83 8.79
N SER A 220 5.54 -6.17 8.33
CA SER A 220 5.84 -5.76 6.93
C SER A 220 7.36 -5.67 6.84
N ASP A 221 8.02 -6.63 7.50
CA ASP A 221 9.46 -6.77 7.58
C ASP A 221 9.88 -7.69 6.44
N ASN A 222 10.30 -7.08 5.34
CA ASN A 222 10.56 -7.71 4.05
C ASN A 222 9.36 -8.53 3.55
N PRO A 223 8.20 -7.89 3.30
CA PRO A 223 6.95 -8.59 3.01
C PRO A 223 7.03 -9.40 1.72
N TYR A 224 6.34 -10.54 1.70
CA TYR A 224 6.15 -11.27 0.44
C TYR A 224 5.27 -10.48 -0.50
N VAL A 225 5.57 -10.63 -1.78
CA VAL A 225 4.81 -10.06 -2.88
C VAL A 225 4.55 -11.13 -3.94
N ARG A 226 3.47 -10.91 -4.67
CA ARG A 226 3.42 -11.32 -6.07
C ARG A 226 3.48 -10.08 -6.93
N PHE A 227 4.09 -10.18 -8.10
CA PHE A 227 4.19 -9.05 -9.00
C PHE A 227 3.94 -9.41 -10.46
N ARG A 228 3.65 -8.41 -11.26
CA ARG A 228 3.56 -8.51 -12.72
C ARG A 228 3.97 -7.18 -13.35
N ARG A 229 4.45 -7.25 -14.60
CA ARG A 229 4.75 -6.04 -15.37
C ARG A 229 3.44 -5.35 -15.77
N VAL A 230 3.42 -4.03 -15.67
CA VAL A 230 2.27 -3.16 -16.01
C VAL A 230 2.77 -1.94 -16.78
N LYS A 231 1.84 -1.23 -17.41
CA LYS A 231 2.10 0.10 -17.93
C LYS A 231 2.52 1.03 -16.79
N CYS A 232 3.56 1.83 -17.02
CA CYS A 232 4.03 2.84 -16.09
C CYS A 232 3.00 3.96 -15.93
N PRO A 233 2.46 4.19 -14.70
CA PRO A 233 1.59 5.32 -14.42
C PRO A 233 2.33 6.64 -14.62
N GLN A 234 1.60 7.69 -15.04
CA GLN A 234 2.19 9.00 -15.31
C GLN A 234 2.74 9.67 -14.06
N GLU A 235 2.24 9.32 -12.88
CA GLU A 235 2.74 9.75 -11.58
C GLU A 235 4.21 9.36 -11.40
N LEU A 236 4.58 8.13 -11.79
CA LEU A 236 5.97 7.65 -11.75
C LEU A 236 6.81 8.20 -12.89
N VAL A 237 6.28 8.24 -14.11
CA VAL A 237 6.99 8.77 -15.29
C VAL A 237 7.31 10.26 -15.13
N ALA A 238 6.40 11.05 -14.55
CA ALA A 238 6.62 12.48 -14.29
C ALA A 238 7.76 12.70 -13.27
N LEU A 239 7.94 11.76 -12.33
CA LEU A 239 8.97 11.81 -11.29
C LEU A 239 10.30 11.17 -11.74
N SER A 240 10.31 10.19 -12.63
CA SER A 240 11.57 9.61 -13.12
C SER A 240 12.07 10.28 -14.39
N GLY A 241 11.16 10.89 -15.15
CA GLY A 241 11.43 11.39 -16.49
C GLY A 241 11.62 10.30 -17.54
N THR A 242 11.45 9.01 -17.19
CA THR A 242 11.66 7.86 -18.08
C THR A 242 10.40 7.05 -18.29
N GLU A 243 10.26 6.50 -19.50
CA GLU A 243 9.17 5.61 -19.89
C GLU A 243 9.74 4.49 -20.78
N PRO A 244 9.38 3.22 -20.57
CA PRO A 244 9.73 2.12 -21.47
C PRO A 244 9.20 2.36 -22.89
N LEU A 245 9.96 1.97 -23.91
CA LEU A 245 9.53 2.12 -25.31
C LEU A 245 8.37 1.19 -25.69
N ASP A 246 8.19 0.11 -24.94
CA ASP A 246 7.10 -0.88 -25.03
C ASP A 246 6.02 -0.65 -23.95
N ASN A 247 5.96 0.54 -23.32
CA ASN A 247 5.05 0.82 -22.20
C ASN A 247 3.58 0.51 -22.53
N ASP A 248 3.15 0.85 -23.75
CA ASP A 248 1.78 0.63 -24.25
C ASP A 248 1.47 -0.85 -24.58
N GLU A 249 2.44 -1.76 -24.53
CA GLU A 249 2.22 -3.20 -24.71
C GLU A 249 1.73 -3.90 -23.43
N TYR A 250 1.78 -3.21 -22.30
CA TYR A 250 1.39 -3.73 -20.98
C TYR A 250 0.06 -3.11 -20.51
N PRO A 251 -0.74 -3.84 -19.73
CA PRO A 251 -2.02 -3.33 -19.22
C PRO A 251 -1.80 -2.29 -18.12
N ASP A 252 -2.79 -1.44 -17.90
CA ASP A 252 -2.79 -0.60 -16.70
C ASP A 252 -2.89 -1.49 -15.44
N TYR A 253 -2.39 -0.98 -14.30
CA TYR A 253 -2.48 -1.72 -13.05
C TYR A 253 -3.96 -1.97 -12.69
N GLY A 254 -4.25 -3.18 -12.20
CA GLY A 254 -5.62 -3.59 -11.88
C GLY A 254 -6.53 -4.02 -13.05
N GLU A 255 -6.19 -3.81 -14.32
CA GLU A 255 -7.12 -4.13 -15.44
C GLU A 255 -7.33 -5.62 -15.70
N THR A 256 -6.31 -6.44 -15.46
CA THR A 256 -6.40 -7.90 -15.70
C THR A 256 -6.96 -8.68 -14.51
N GLU A 257 -7.49 -7.97 -13.51
CA GLU A 257 -8.30 -8.59 -12.48
C GLU A 257 -9.72 -8.74 -13.02
N ALA A 258 -10.00 -9.87 -13.68
CA ALA A 258 -11.39 -10.24 -13.91
C ALA A 258 -12.14 -10.11 -12.58
N PRO A 259 -13.31 -9.42 -12.52
CA PRO A 259 -14.12 -9.46 -11.32
C PRO A 259 -14.35 -10.94 -11.05
N THR A 260 -13.94 -11.42 -9.88
CA THR A 260 -14.21 -12.77 -9.43
C THR A 260 -15.73 -12.91 -9.36
N SER A 261 -16.33 -13.32 -10.48
CA SER A 261 -17.71 -13.74 -10.52
C SER A 261 -17.78 -14.93 -9.57
N SER A 262 -18.30 -14.69 -8.37
CA SER A 262 -18.83 -15.78 -7.56
C SER A 262 -19.79 -16.57 -8.45
N PRO A 263 -19.77 -17.92 -8.41
CA PRO A 263 -20.58 -18.73 -9.30
C PRO A 263 -22.04 -18.31 -9.15
N LYS A 264 -22.57 -17.70 -10.20
CA LYS A 264 -23.97 -17.33 -10.31
C LYS A 264 -24.79 -18.64 -10.22
N PRO A 265 -25.69 -18.80 -9.24
CA PRO A 265 -26.53 -20.00 -9.19
C PRO A 265 -27.39 -20.04 -10.45
N THR A 266 -27.29 -21.14 -11.19
CA THR A 266 -28.03 -21.41 -12.43
C THR A 266 -29.52 -21.49 -12.11
N TYR A 267 -30.25 -20.40 -12.33
CA TYR A 267 -31.72 -20.43 -12.27
C TYR A 267 -32.31 -20.71 -13.66
N SER A 268 -33.01 -21.85 -13.73
CA SER A 268 -33.99 -22.18 -14.77
C SER A 268 -35.05 -21.08 -14.87
N PRO A 269 -35.61 -20.78 -16.05
CA PRO A 269 -36.53 -19.65 -16.20
C PRO A 269 -37.90 -19.99 -15.63
N ALA A 270 -38.40 -19.15 -14.72
CA ALA A 270 -39.81 -19.10 -14.31
C ALA A 270 -40.15 -17.65 -13.87
N PRO A 271 -41.44 -17.28 -13.78
CA PRO A 271 -42.05 -16.27 -14.63
C PRO A 271 -42.13 -14.89 -13.98
N THR A 272 -42.33 -13.88 -14.84
CA THR A 272 -42.64 -12.49 -14.54
C THR A 272 -43.58 -12.33 -13.33
N THR A 273 -43.07 -11.81 -12.22
CA THR A 273 -43.91 -11.24 -11.17
C THR A 273 -43.23 -10.01 -10.58
N LEU A 274 -44.06 -9.00 -10.30
CA LEU A 274 -43.70 -7.60 -10.07
C LEU A 274 -42.83 -7.36 -8.83
N ARG A 275 -42.01 -6.32 -8.94
CA ARG A 275 -41.14 -5.73 -7.92
C ARG A 275 -41.92 -5.34 -6.65
N PRO A 276 -41.50 -5.73 -5.44
CA PRO A 276 -41.93 -5.08 -4.21
C PRO A 276 -40.94 -3.98 -3.82
N THR A 277 -41.47 -2.79 -3.60
CA THR A 277 -40.91 -1.75 -2.73
C THR A 277 -40.76 -2.33 -1.32
N MET A 278 -39.60 -2.18 -0.67
CA MET A 278 -39.42 -2.50 0.75
C MET A 278 -39.09 -1.25 1.57
N GLU A 279 -39.73 -1.20 2.74
CA GLU A 279 -39.68 -0.23 3.83
C GLU A 279 -38.41 -0.33 4.70
N PRO A 280 -38.12 0.67 5.56
CA PRO A 280 -36.87 0.82 6.30
C PRO A 280 -36.97 0.22 7.71
N THR A 281 -36.53 -1.03 7.92
CA THR A 281 -36.47 -1.62 9.28
C THR A 281 -35.32 -2.62 9.50
N GLN A 282 -34.09 -2.35 9.07
CA GLN A 282 -32.94 -3.16 9.50
C GLN A 282 -31.91 -2.31 10.24
N SER A 283 -31.77 -2.58 11.54
CA SER A 283 -30.66 -2.12 12.36
C SER A 283 -29.38 -2.89 12.02
N GLY A 284 -28.25 -2.22 11.87
CA GLY A 284 -26.99 -2.86 11.50
C GLY A 284 -25.80 -1.90 11.50
N CYS A 285 -24.60 -2.45 11.30
CA CYS A 285 -23.36 -1.70 11.31
C CYS A 285 -23.04 -1.14 9.91
N CYS A 286 -22.97 0.19 9.76
CA CYS A 286 -22.69 0.86 8.49
C CYS A 286 -21.19 1.08 8.29
N PHE A 287 -20.59 0.45 7.28
CA PHE A 287 -19.14 0.56 7.03
C PHE A 287 -18.74 1.84 6.29
N TYR A 288 -19.61 2.36 5.42
CA TYR A 288 -19.32 3.53 4.59
C TYR A 288 -20.52 4.47 4.59
N PRO A 289 -20.68 5.30 5.63
CA PRO A 289 -21.69 6.34 5.59
C PRO A 289 -21.23 7.55 4.77
N GLU A 290 -22.14 8.14 4.01
CA GLU A 290 -21.86 9.39 3.29
C GLU A 290 -21.62 10.54 4.28
N GLN A 291 -20.37 11.02 4.36
CA GLN A 291 -19.90 11.93 5.43
C GLN A 291 -20.59 13.31 5.47
N THR A 292 -21.33 13.69 4.42
CA THR A 292 -22.04 14.98 4.34
C THR A 292 -23.53 14.88 4.68
N SER A 293 -24.03 13.68 4.98
CA SER A 293 -25.44 13.45 5.28
C SER A 293 -25.78 13.79 6.73
N VAL A 294 -26.96 14.41 6.92
CA VAL A 294 -27.49 14.73 8.26
C VAL A 294 -28.04 13.49 8.97
N ASP A 295 -28.28 12.41 8.20
CA ASP A 295 -28.70 11.09 8.68
C ASP A 295 -27.79 10.02 8.05
N VAL A 296 -26.69 9.78 8.75
CA VAL A 296 -25.60 8.85 8.44
C VAL A 296 -26.10 7.41 8.21
N CYS A 297 -27.25 7.06 8.78
CA CYS A 297 -27.84 5.73 8.68
C CYS A 297 -28.78 5.56 7.49
N ALA A 298 -29.49 6.62 7.11
CA ALA A 298 -30.28 6.63 5.88
C ALA A 298 -29.40 6.68 4.61
N ALA A 299 -28.21 7.27 4.73
CA ALA A 299 -27.21 7.38 3.65
C ALA A 299 -26.13 6.29 3.69
N CYS A 300 -26.40 5.17 4.38
CA CYS A 300 -25.44 4.09 4.47
C CYS A 300 -25.32 3.35 3.13
N GLU A 301 -24.13 3.32 2.54
CA GLU A 301 -23.89 2.62 1.27
C GLU A 301 -23.85 1.10 1.45
N SER A 302 -23.41 0.63 2.62
CA SER A 302 -23.39 -0.79 2.94
C SER A 302 -23.49 -1.07 4.43
N PHE A 303 -24.49 -1.88 4.79
CA PHE A 303 -24.59 -2.49 6.11
C PHE A 303 -23.83 -3.81 6.18
N ALA A 304 -23.20 -4.05 7.31
CA ALA A 304 -22.61 -5.32 7.68
C ALA A 304 -23.69 -6.42 7.68
N PRO A 305 -23.46 -7.56 7.01
CA PRO A 305 -24.36 -8.70 7.05
C PRO A 305 -24.63 -9.18 8.48
N SER A 306 -25.82 -9.70 8.78
CA SER A 306 -26.21 -10.09 10.15
C SER A 306 -25.34 -11.18 10.80
N ASP A 307 -24.60 -11.94 10.00
CA ASP A 307 -23.64 -12.95 10.43
C ASP A 307 -22.20 -12.42 10.58
N ASN A 308 -21.93 -11.20 10.11
CA ASN A 308 -20.66 -10.51 10.28
C ASN A 308 -20.49 -10.06 11.74
N TRP A 309 -19.30 -10.28 12.31
CA TRP A 309 -18.98 -9.92 13.70
C TRP A 309 -19.30 -8.46 14.05
N CYS A 310 -19.00 -7.53 13.14
CA CYS A 310 -19.27 -6.10 13.29
C CYS A 310 -20.78 -5.80 13.35
N ALA A 311 -21.63 -6.64 12.75
CA ALA A 311 -23.08 -6.49 12.78
C ALA A 311 -23.73 -7.04 14.06
N GLN A 312 -22.98 -7.75 14.91
CA GLN A 312 -23.56 -8.43 16.06
C GLN A 312 -23.83 -7.50 17.25
N SER A 313 -23.17 -6.34 17.32
CA SER A 313 -23.43 -5.31 18.34
C SER A 313 -22.84 -3.96 17.92
N GLN A 314 -23.33 -2.88 18.54
CA GLN A 314 -22.73 -1.55 18.40
C GLN A 314 -21.25 -1.52 18.77
N SER A 315 -20.88 -2.17 19.87
CA SER A 315 -19.47 -2.22 20.31
C SER A 315 -18.56 -2.89 19.28
N ASN A 316 -19.06 -3.93 18.61
CA ASN A 316 -18.32 -4.61 17.56
C ASN A 316 -18.22 -3.73 16.32
N CYS A 317 -19.30 -3.00 16.00
CA CYS A 317 -19.33 -2.05 14.90
C CYS A 317 -18.30 -0.92 15.07
N GLU A 318 -18.25 -0.33 16.26
CA GLU A 318 -17.27 0.71 16.60
C GLU A 318 -15.83 0.17 16.56
N HIS A 319 -15.62 -1.09 16.98
CA HIS A 319 -14.32 -1.77 16.81
C HIS A 319 -13.91 -1.95 15.36
N CYS A 320 -14.89 -2.07 14.46
CA CYS A 320 -14.66 -2.13 13.03
C CYS A 320 -14.59 -0.73 12.37
N SER A 321 -14.45 0.33 13.17
CA SER A 321 -14.41 1.73 12.70
C SER A 321 -15.63 2.11 11.85
N ALA A 322 -16.78 1.53 12.14
CA ALA A 322 -18.03 1.68 11.41
C ALA A 322 -19.10 2.34 12.29
N THR A 323 -20.15 2.88 11.66
CA THR A 323 -21.22 3.57 12.39
C THR A 323 -22.37 2.62 12.66
N TRP A 324 -22.69 2.39 13.93
CA TRP A 324 -23.85 1.57 14.29
C TRP A 324 -25.15 2.32 14.04
N CYS A 325 -25.97 1.79 13.15
CA CYS A 325 -27.32 2.26 12.90
C CYS A 325 -28.30 1.35 13.61
N GLY A 326 -28.38 1.54 14.92
CA GLY A 326 -29.47 1.00 15.71
C GLY A 326 -30.73 1.79 15.39
N GLY A 327 -31.85 1.11 15.11
CA GLY A 327 -33.12 1.80 15.06
C GLY A 327 -33.29 2.61 16.35
N VAL A 328 -33.77 3.85 16.23
CA VAL A 328 -34.36 4.57 17.37
C VAL A 328 -35.30 3.58 18.01
N ALA A 329 -34.94 3.10 19.19
CA ALA A 329 -35.61 1.94 19.72
C ALA A 329 -37.05 2.37 20.03
N ASP A 330 -38.00 1.83 19.26
CA ASP A 330 -39.44 1.87 19.57
C ASP A 330 -39.73 1.36 21.01
N SER A 331 -38.74 0.77 21.70
CA SER A 331 -38.81 0.39 23.11
C SER A 331 -38.90 1.57 24.07
N CYS A 332 -38.36 2.75 23.77
CA CYS A 332 -38.46 3.91 24.67
C CYS A 332 -39.87 4.52 24.67
N ALA A 333 -40.59 4.44 23.54
CA ALA A 333 -41.99 4.84 23.44
C ALA A 333 -42.94 3.89 24.21
N ALA A 334 -42.49 2.65 24.49
CA ALA A 334 -43.22 1.65 25.25
C ALA A 334 -42.92 1.64 26.76
N CYS A 335 -41.94 2.42 27.22
CA CYS A 335 -41.60 2.53 28.64
C CYS A 335 -42.74 3.21 29.43
N GLN A 336 -43.34 2.49 30.38
CA GLN A 336 -44.41 3.04 31.22
C GLN A 336 -43.92 4.01 32.30
N SER A 337 -42.61 4.01 32.59
CA SER A 337 -41.98 4.90 33.58
C SER A 337 -40.47 4.99 33.39
N PHE A 338 -39.89 6.14 33.71
CA PHE A 338 -38.45 6.39 33.67
C PHE A 338 -37.87 6.47 35.09
N ALA A 339 -36.62 6.04 35.26
CA ALA A 339 -35.89 6.22 36.51
C ALA A 339 -35.55 7.70 36.72
N SER A 340 -35.57 8.17 37.97
CA SER A 340 -35.14 9.54 38.30
C SER A 340 -33.65 9.73 37.96
N LEU A 341 -33.24 10.94 37.58
CA LEU A 341 -31.85 11.24 37.23
C LEU A 341 -30.85 10.96 38.36
N ASP A 342 -31.31 10.98 39.60
CA ASP A 342 -30.47 10.66 40.77
C ASP A 342 -30.33 9.14 41.01
N ASN A 343 -31.02 8.29 40.24
CA ASN A 343 -30.93 6.85 40.31
C ASN A 343 -29.65 6.36 39.63
N TRP A 344 -28.90 5.47 40.27
CA TRP A 344 -27.67 4.91 39.73
C TRP A 344 -27.84 4.31 38.32
N CYS A 345 -28.95 3.62 38.06
CA CYS A 345 -29.27 3.04 36.76
C CYS A 345 -29.53 4.09 35.65
N ALA A 346 -29.76 5.35 36.02
CA ALA A 346 -30.02 6.45 35.10
C ALA A 346 -28.77 7.33 34.83
N GLN A 347 -27.63 7.04 35.45
CA GLN A 347 -26.42 7.88 35.33
C GLN A 347 -25.57 7.57 34.10
N SER A 348 -25.71 6.37 33.53
CA SER A 348 -25.05 5.97 32.28
C SER A 348 -25.76 4.76 31.66
N GLN A 349 -25.58 4.58 30.35
CA GLN A 349 -26.09 3.40 29.65
C GLN A 349 -25.57 2.09 30.23
N SER A 350 -24.28 2.04 30.60
CA SER A 350 -23.66 0.85 31.20
C SER A 350 -24.23 0.49 32.58
N HIS A 351 -24.71 1.47 33.35
CA HIS A 351 -25.44 1.22 34.59
C HIS A 351 -26.87 0.76 34.33
N CYS A 352 -27.53 1.32 33.31
CA CYS A 352 -28.89 0.96 32.93
C CYS A 352 -29.01 -0.51 32.54
N GLU A 353 -28.06 -0.99 31.73
CA GLU A 353 -28.02 -2.37 31.27
C GLU A 353 -27.77 -3.36 32.42
N GLN A 354 -26.95 -2.99 33.41
CA GLN A 354 -26.74 -3.79 34.64
C GLN A 354 -28.00 -3.88 35.51
N CYS A 355 -28.88 -2.88 35.42
CA CYS A 355 -30.18 -2.90 36.09
C CYS A 355 -31.26 -3.64 35.30
N SER A 356 -30.91 -4.31 34.18
CA SER A 356 -31.86 -4.95 33.26
C SER A 356 -32.94 -3.98 32.74
N ALA A 357 -32.58 -2.70 32.59
CA ALA A 357 -33.44 -1.66 32.04
C ALA A 357 -32.95 -1.23 30.64
N THR A 358 -33.81 -0.53 29.90
CA THR A 358 -33.49 -0.03 28.56
C THR A 358 -33.03 1.42 28.65
N TRP A 359 -31.83 1.71 28.15
CA TRP A 359 -31.30 3.07 28.11
C TRP A 359 -31.99 3.87 27.00
N CYS A 360 -32.45 5.06 27.37
CA CYS A 360 -33.21 5.94 26.49
C CYS A 360 -32.59 7.35 26.52
N GLY A 361 -31.37 7.46 25.97
CA GLY A 361 -30.71 8.70 25.54
C GLY A 361 -30.74 9.87 26.50
#